data_AF-A0A0Q1C8U5-F1
#
_entry.id   AF-A0A0Q1C8U5-F1
#
_cell.length_a   1.000
_cell.length_b   1.000
_cell.length_c   1.000
_cell.angle_alpha   90.00
_cell.angle_beta   90.00
_cell.angle_gamma   90.00
#
_symmetry.space_group_name_H-M   'P 1'
#
loop_
_entity.id
_entity.type
_entity.pdbx_description
1 polymer ?
#
loop_
_entity_poly.entity_id
_entity_poly.type
_entity_poly.pdbx_seq_one_letter_code
_entity_poly.pdbx_strand_id
1 'polypeptide(L)'
;MSLVKIDEKLLTWFVERWHRKSTLVLILFLTFMGLIYKFTNTDISELSLLEVIFILLILILIMLLWKIAIKLPKTPRNHFGICIAIYGDTAKQDKKIKTDFIKSLQTLLDSNNDIFKYSIIKLPKRISEKINSVDIAKKYMYLTKSHFIIYGHTRLRKINNQDTHLLNLDAVVTFKRAPKIITQHLDKEFGELFPRKLQIECNNDAFSFEFASEWISLVSRYIIGIALLISRNLDQAEKHFDYLINNPQIQNSNVPQLSKIRNRLPLRLGDIYWIRTLKHYTYWKNNHDMGEIDLMYNHLQKLRSACPKDYSGRLFYSIFEFLKHRDVDKAITELKKCKEIKDATWKYNLAFLYAYKGDLKRAKLIYKSAFKGVCDPNVVIQTEEFMEWLLEVEPDKIQMNYCLGLINWFDKGDYELAISYFEKFINSNTDNSFEEEKKLAKSYINTIKGEMVNKNV
;
A
#
# COMPACT_ATOMS: atom_id res chain seq x y z
N MET A 1 14.94 -47.55 -45.01
CA MET A 1 15.55 -46.40 -44.30
C MET A 1 15.05 -46.45 -42.86
N SER A 2 15.79 -47.12 -41.98
CA SER A 2 15.43 -47.25 -40.56
C SER A 2 15.59 -45.88 -39.89
N LEU A 3 14.48 -45.32 -39.41
CA LEU A 3 14.52 -44.19 -38.49
C LEU A 3 15.39 -44.61 -37.31
N VAL A 4 16.56 -43.98 -37.18
CA VAL A 4 17.49 -44.17 -36.07
C VAL A 4 16.69 -44.00 -34.80
N LYS A 5 16.56 -45.08 -33.99
CA LYS A 5 15.99 -44.99 -32.64
C LYS A 5 16.92 -44.10 -31.84
N ILE A 6 16.60 -42.81 -31.79
CA ILE A 6 17.26 -41.86 -30.88
C ILE A 6 17.01 -42.41 -29.48
N ASP A 7 18.09 -42.69 -28.76
CA ASP A 7 18.03 -43.17 -27.38
C ASP A 7 17.24 -42.16 -26.54
N GLU A 8 16.18 -42.60 -25.86
CA GLU A 8 15.35 -41.78 -24.97
C GLU A 8 16.19 -41.05 -23.91
N LYS A 9 17.33 -41.63 -23.51
CA LYS A 9 18.30 -41.01 -22.59
C LYS A 9 18.93 -39.75 -23.17
N LEU A 10 19.19 -39.74 -24.47
CA LEU A 10 19.81 -38.60 -25.14
C LEU A 10 18.79 -37.47 -25.29
N LEU A 11 17.54 -37.80 -25.63
CA LEU A 11 16.46 -36.81 -25.73
C LEU A 11 16.14 -36.17 -24.36
N THR A 12 16.03 -36.99 -23.32
CA THR A 12 15.84 -36.50 -21.94
C THR A 12 17.00 -35.60 -21.50
N TRP A 13 18.25 -35.98 -21.80
CA TRP A 13 19.43 -35.13 -21.53
C TRP A 13 19.35 -33.77 -22.21
N PHE A 14 18.93 -33.73 -23.49
CA PHE A 14 18.75 -32.48 -24.22
C PHE A 14 17.63 -31.62 -23.63
N VAL A 15 16.50 -32.21 -23.27
CA VAL A 15 15.38 -31.48 -22.65
C VAL A 15 15.80 -30.87 -21.31
N GLU A 16 16.49 -31.64 -20.46
CA GLU A 16 16.95 -31.16 -19.16
C GLU A 16 17.97 -30.02 -19.29
N ARG A 17 18.87 -30.11 -20.28
CA ARG A 17 19.98 -29.15 -20.45
C ARG A 17 19.74 -28.11 -21.53
N TRP A 18 18.59 -28.12 -22.20
CA TRP A 18 18.25 -27.21 -23.30
C TRP A 18 18.59 -25.76 -22.98
N HIS A 19 18.34 -25.34 -21.74
CA HIS A 19 18.58 -23.98 -21.25
C HIS A 19 20.05 -23.56 -21.11
N ARG A 20 21.03 -24.47 -21.24
CA ARG A 20 22.46 -24.16 -21.07
C ARG A 20 23.06 -23.66 -22.38
N LYS A 21 23.93 -22.63 -22.30
CA LYS A 21 24.65 -22.12 -23.47
C LYS A 21 25.51 -23.20 -24.14
N SER A 22 26.09 -24.11 -23.36
CA SER A 22 26.88 -25.24 -23.88
C SER A 22 26.04 -26.19 -24.73
N THR A 23 24.79 -26.45 -24.34
CA THR A 23 23.87 -27.28 -25.11
C THR A 23 23.48 -26.61 -26.42
N LEU A 24 23.25 -25.28 -26.41
CA LEU A 24 23.05 -24.52 -27.64
C LEU A 24 24.26 -24.64 -28.57
N VAL A 25 25.48 -24.42 -28.05
CA VAL A 25 26.71 -24.53 -28.85
C VAL A 25 26.85 -25.93 -29.45
N LEU A 26 26.57 -26.98 -28.67
CA LEU A 26 26.60 -28.36 -29.15
C LEU A 26 25.58 -28.60 -30.26
N ILE A 27 24.35 -28.13 -30.11
CA ILE A 27 23.30 -28.27 -31.14
C ILE A 27 23.67 -27.51 -32.41
N LEU A 28 24.17 -26.28 -32.27
CA LEU A 28 24.63 -25.49 -33.42
C LEU A 28 25.77 -26.19 -34.14
N PHE A 29 26.73 -26.75 -33.40
CA PHE A 29 27.85 -27.50 -33.95
C PHE A 29 27.39 -28.77 -34.66
N LEU A 30 26.55 -29.60 -34.03
CA LEU A 30 26.04 -30.83 -34.63
C LEU A 30 25.17 -30.54 -35.86
N THR A 31 24.35 -29.48 -35.82
CA THR A 31 23.52 -29.06 -36.95
C THR A 31 24.40 -28.57 -38.09
N PHE A 32 25.42 -27.76 -37.79
CA PHE A 32 26.38 -27.26 -38.78
C PHE A 32 27.11 -28.41 -39.46
N MET A 33 27.68 -29.35 -38.69
CA MET A 33 28.37 -30.52 -39.23
C MET A 33 27.45 -31.41 -40.06
N GLY A 34 26.22 -31.65 -39.59
CA GLY A 34 25.24 -32.47 -40.29
C GLY A 34 24.77 -31.84 -41.61
N LEU A 35 24.61 -30.51 -41.64
CA LEU A 35 24.26 -29.79 -42.88
C LEU A 35 25.43 -29.76 -43.86
N ILE A 36 26.66 -29.50 -43.41
CA ILE A 36 27.85 -29.57 -44.27
C ILE A 36 27.94 -30.96 -44.90
N TYR A 37 27.91 -32.02 -44.08
CA TYR A 37 27.98 -33.40 -44.56
C TYR A 37 26.90 -33.71 -45.60
N LYS A 38 25.67 -33.20 -45.41
CA LYS A 38 24.56 -33.40 -46.33
C LYS A 38 24.75 -32.69 -47.68
N PHE A 39 25.32 -31.49 -47.70
CA PHE A 39 25.48 -30.70 -48.93
C PHE A 39 26.73 -31.09 -49.72
N THR A 40 27.83 -31.40 -49.05
CA THR A 40 29.12 -31.58 -49.71
C THR A 40 29.52 -33.02 -49.96
N ASN A 41 28.82 -33.98 -49.34
CA ASN A 41 29.21 -35.38 -49.34
C ASN A 41 30.71 -35.56 -49.00
N THR A 42 31.25 -34.67 -48.13
CA THR A 42 32.65 -34.50 -47.65
C THR A 42 33.58 -33.47 -48.32
N ASP A 43 33.27 -32.89 -49.49
CA ASP A 43 34.12 -31.85 -50.11
C ASP A 43 33.62 -30.41 -49.86
N ILE A 44 34.25 -29.71 -48.91
CA ILE A 44 33.86 -28.34 -48.50
C ILE A 44 34.04 -27.32 -49.65
N SER A 45 34.89 -27.61 -50.63
CA SER A 45 35.16 -26.69 -51.74
C SER A 45 33.98 -26.52 -52.72
N GLU A 46 33.02 -27.45 -52.70
CA GLU A 46 31.86 -27.45 -53.60
C GLU A 46 30.66 -26.65 -53.06
N LEU A 47 30.76 -26.03 -51.87
CA LEU A 47 29.65 -25.28 -51.28
C LEU A 47 29.26 -24.05 -52.11
N SER A 48 28.04 -24.06 -52.62
CA SER A 48 27.45 -22.88 -53.25
C SER A 48 27.15 -21.79 -52.22
N LEU A 49 27.18 -20.52 -52.64
CA LEU A 49 26.85 -19.38 -51.77
C LEU A 49 25.43 -19.52 -51.17
N LEU A 50 24.49 -20.08 -51.92
CA LEU A 50 23.11 -20.30 -51.46
C LEU A 50 23.05 -21.31 -50.30
N GLU A 51 23.85 -22.37 -50.33
CA GLU A 51 23.92 -23.37 -49.25
C GLU A 51 24.52 -22.77 -47.99
N VAL A 52 25.57 -21.95 -48.11
CA VAL A 52 26.16 -21.24 -46.97
C VAL A 52 25.13 -20.32 -46.31
N ILE A 53 24.38 -19.54 -47.10
CA ILE A 53 23.30 -18.68 -46.59
C ILE A 53 22.23 -19.51 -45.89
N PHE A 54 21.83 -20.65 -46.47
CA PHE A 54 20.83 -21.55 -45.89
C PHE A 54 21.28 -22.12 -44.54
N ILE A 55 22.54 -22.58 -44.43
CA ILE A 55 23.12 -23.07 -43.17
C ILE A 55 23.09 -21.97 -42.10
N LEU A 56 23.53 -20.75 -42.45
CA LEU A 56 23.51 -19.62 -41.52
C LEU A 56 22.09 -19.27 -41.05
N LEU A 57 21.11 -19.28 -41.95
CA LEU A 57 19.71 -19.03 -41.60
C LEU A 57 19.17 -20.07 -40.61
N ILE A 58 19.48 -21.36 -40.79
CA ILE A 58 19.09 -22.41 -39.85
C ILE A 58 19.74 -22.19 -38.47
N LEU A 59 21.03 -21.89 -38.42
CA LEU A 59 21.73 -21.64 -37.15
C LEU A 59 21.16 -20.43 -36.42
N ILE A 60 20.87 -19.34 -37.14
CA ILE A 60 20.21 -18.15 -36.59
C ILE A 60 18.81 -18.50 -36.06
N LEU A 61 18.03 -19.29 -36.82
CA LEU A 61 16.71 -19.74 -36.39
C LEU A 61 16.78 -20.57 -35.10
N ILE A 62 17.73 -21.50 -34.99
CA ILE A 62 17.94 -22.28 -33.77
C ILE A 62 18.29 -21.36 -32.58
N MET A 63 19.18 -20.39 -32.78
CA MET A 63 19.50 -19.41 -31.72
C MET A 63 18.30 -18.57 -31.29
N LEU A 64 17.47 -18.14 -32.25
CA LEU A 64 16.24 -17.38 -31.97
C LEU A 64 15.22 -18.23 -31.20
N LEU A 65 14.97 -19.46 -31.65
CA LEU A 65 14.07 -20.41 -30.98
C LEU A 65 14.58 -20.72 -29.56
N TRP A 66 15.88 -20.94 -29.39
CA TRP A 66 16.48 -21.13 -28.07
C TRP A 66 16.27 -19.92 -27.17
N LYS A 67 16.55 -18.70 -27.68
CA LYS A 67 16.37 -17.45 -26.94
C LYS A 67 14.92 -17.22 -26.52
N ILE A 68 13.96 -17.58 -27.37
CA ILE A 68 12.53 -17.52 -27.08
C ILE A 68 12.17 -18.56 -26.00
N ALA A 69 12.64 -19.80 -26.15
CA ALA A 69 12.36 -20.90 -25.21
C ALA A 69 12.93 -20.66 -23.81
N ILE A 70 14.06 -19.97 -23.66
CA ILE A 70 14.63 -19.65 -22.35
C ILE A 70 14.08 -18.36 -21.73
N LYS A 71 13.34 -17.56 -22.51
CA LYS A 71 12.84 -16.27 -22.07
C LYS A 71 11.84 -16.48 -20.93
N LEU A 72 12.10 -15.81 -19.81
CA LEU A 72 11.18 -15.85 -18.68
C LEU A 72 9.83 -15.21 -19.07
N PRO A 73 8.70 -15.80 -18.64
CA PRO A 73 7.41 -15.15 -18.80
C PRO A 73 7.45 -13.81 -18.07
N LYS A 74 6.79 -12.82 -18.66
CA LYS A 74 6.65 -11.50 -18.05
C LYS A 74 5.19 -11.27 -17.71
N THR A 75 4.97 -10.60 -16.60
CA THR A 75 3.64 -10.15 -16.19
C THR A 75 3.09 -9.21 -17.27
N PRO A 76 1.88 -9.47 -17.80
CA PRO A 76 1.23 -8.55 -18.73
C PRO A 76 1.03 -7.18 -18.10
N ARG A 77 0.86 -6.14 -18.94
CA ARG A 77 0.49 -4.82 -18.42
C ARG A 77 -0.88 -4.93 -17.72
N ASN A 78 -1.09 -4.10 -16.70
CA ASN A 78 -2.33 -4.03 -15.91
C ASN A 78 -2.70 -5.32 -15.15
N HIS A 79 -1.77 -6.27 -15.01
CA HIS A 79 -1.97 -7.47 -14.19
C HIS A 79 -1.10 -7.41 -12.95
N PHE A 80 -1.62 -7.93 -11.84
CA PHE A 80 -0.81 -8.15 -10.66
C PHE A 80 -0.04 -9.47 -10.79
N GLY A 81 1.22 -9.36 -11.18
CA GLY A 81 2.11 -10.52 -11.34
C GLY A 81 2.50 -11.19 -10.04
N ILE A 82 2.18 -12.47 -9.89
CA ILE A 82 2.58 -13.34 -8.79
C ILE A 82 3.52 -14.41 -9.35
N CYS A 83 4.78 -14.36 -8.96
CA CYS A 83 5.78 -15.32 -9.36
C CYS A 83 5.84 -16.47 -8.34
N ILE A 84 5.80 -17.71 -8.79
CA ILE A 84 5.87 -18.90 -7.93
C ILE A 84 7.11 -19.69 -8.32
N ALA A 85 8.00 -19.87 -7.35
CA ALA A 85 9.30 -20.50 -7.49
C ALA A 85 9.51 -21.55 -6.41
N ILE A 86 8.64 -22.56 -6.41
CA ILE A 86 8.69 -23.70 -5.47
C ILE A 86 9.22 -24.91 -6.23
N TYR A 87 10.06 -25.72 -5.59
CA TYR A 87 10.55 -26.98 -6.15
C TYR A 87 10.51 -28.11 -5.12
N GLY A 88 10.45 -29.35 -5.59
CA GLY A 88 10.60 -30.54 -4.75
C GLY A 88 11.89 -31.30 -4.99
N ASP A 89 12.37 -32.02 -3.97
CA ASP A 89 13.57 -32.86 -4.04
C ASP A 89 13.43 -33.91 -5.15
N THR A 90 12.25 -34.54 -5.28
CA THR A 90 11.96 -35.52 -6.35
C THR A 90 11.03 -34.96 -7.44
N ALA A 91 11.12 -35.53 -8.66
CA ALA A 91 10.22 -35.16 -9.76
C ALA A 91 8.74 -35.44 -9.45
N LYS A 92 8.45 -36.51 -8.69
CA LYS A 92 7.09 -36.85 -8.24
C LYS A 92 6.52 -35.77 -7.32
N GLN A 93 7.31 -35.30 -6.35
CA GLN A 93 6.92 -34.21 -5.44
C GLN A 93 6.73 -32.89 -6.17
N ASP A 94 7.66 -32.55 -7.07
CA ASP A 94 7.58 -31.33 -7.86
C ASP A 94 6.31 -31.29 -8.72
N LYS A 95 5.97 -32.41 -9.38
CA LYS A 95 4.72 -32.57 -10.12
C LYS A 95 3.50 -32.43 -9.21
N LYS A 96 3.54 -33.06 -8.03
CA LYS A 96 2.44 -33.02 -7.05
C LYS A 96 2.16 -31.60 -6.58
N ILE A 97 3.18 -30.87 -6.12
CA ILE A 97 3.02 -29.47 -5.70
C ILE A 97 2.50 -28.58 -6.83
N LYS A 98 3.01 -28.75 -8.04
CA LYS A 98 2.54 -27.97 -9.18
C LYS A 98 1.07 -28.21 -9.50
N THR A 99 0.61 -29.45 -9.32
CA THR A 99 -0.75 -29.87 -9.67
C THR A 99 -1.73 -29.56 -8.56
N ASP A 100 -1.37 -29.79 -7.31
CA ASP A 100 -2.31 -29.77 -6.19
C ASP A 100 -2.26 -28.43 -5.46
N PHE A 101 -1.07 -27.88 -5.25
CA PHE A 101 -0.90 -26.62 -4.52
C PHE A 101 -0.95 -25.40 -5.47
N ILE A 102 -0.09 -25.37 -6.50
CA ILE A 102 0.00 -24.20 -7.38
C ILE A 102 -1.27 -24.03 -8.23
N LYS A 103 -1.88 -25.12 -8.70
CA LYS A 103 -3.12 -25.05 -9.46
C LYS A 103 -4.28 -24.59 -8.57
N SER A 104 -4.39 -25.09 -7.34
CA SER A 104 -5.44 -24.65 -6.41
C SER A 104 -5.27 -23.18 -6.03
N LEU A 105 -4.06 -22.74 -5.72
CA LEU A 105 -3.76 -21.31 -5.52
C LEU A 105 -4.13 -20.48 -6.75
N GLN A 106 -3.84 -20.97 -7.96
CA GLN A 106 -4.24 -20.31 -9.20
C GLN A 106 -5.76 -20.20 -9.34
N THR A 107 -6.49 -21.30 -9.16
CA THR A 107 -7.95 -21.32 -9.21
C THR A 107 -8.56 -20.37 -8.17
N LEU A 108 -8.03 -20.33 -6.94
CA LEU A 108 -8.51 -19.44 -5.87
C LEU A 108 -8.22 -17.96 -6.13
N LEU A 109 -7.18 -17.65 -6.89
CA LEU A 109 -6.89 -16.29 -7.33
C LEU A 109 -7.77 -15.91 -8.52
N ASP A 110 -7.98 -16.85 -9.46
CA ASP A 110 -8.75 -16.68 -10.69
C ASP A 110 -10.28 -16.65 -10.45
N SER A 111 -10.79 -17.31 -9.41
CA SER A 111 -12.24 -17.41 -9.12
C SER A 111 -12.92 -16.07 -8.80
N ASN A 112 -12.14 -15.00 -8.62
CA ASN A 112 -12.63 -13.63 -8.40
C ASN A 112 -12.07 -12.65 -9.45
N ASN A 113 -11.82 -13.14 -10.68
CA ASN A 113 -11.18 -12.36 -11.74
C ASN A 113 -11.99 -11.13 -12.20
N ASP A 114 -13.29 -11.07 -11.89
CA ASP A 114 -14.12 -9.89 -12.17
C ASP A 114 -13.64 -8.65 -11.41
N ILE A 115 -12.99 -8.86 -10.27
CA ILE A 115 -12.50 -7.78 -9.42
C ILE A 115 -11.03 -7.49 -9.73
N PHE A 116 -10.22 -8.53 -9.97
CA PHE A 116 -8.76 -8.40 -10.07
C PHE A 116 -8.16 -9.28 -11.15
N LYS A 117 -7.25 -8.72 -11.95
CA LYS A 117 -6.51 -9.48 -12.96
C LYS A 117 -5.16 -9.93 -12.42
N TYR A 118 -5.08 -11.18 -11.98
CA TYR A 118 -3.83 -11.79 -11.55
C TYR A 118 -3.10 -12.45 -12.73
N SER A 119 -1.77 -12.47 -12.67
CA SER A 119 -0.95 -13.22 -13.63
C SER A 119 0.04 -14.07 -12.86
N ILE A 120 -0.19 -15.38 -12.84
CA ILE A 120 0.68 -16.32 -12.13
C ILE A 120 1.78 -16.80 -13.06
N ILE A 121 3.03 -16.56 -12.65
CA ILE A 121 4.23 -16.96 -13.38
C ILE A 121 4.90 -18.10 -12.63
N LYS A 122 4.87 -19.30 -13.20
CA LYS A 122 5.51 -20.49 -12.63
C LYS A 122 6.95 -20.58 -13.13
N LEU A 123 7.93 -20.49 -12.23
CA LEU A 123 9.33 -20.65 -12.61
C LEU A 123 9.69 -22.14 -12.72
N PRO A 124 10.55 -22.51 -13.69
CA PRO A 124 11.02 -23.88 -13.83
C PRO A 124 11.92 -24.27 -12.65
N LYS A 125 11.94 -25.57 -12.29
CA LYS A 125 12.69 -26.13 -11.15
C LYS A 125 14.14 -25.63 -11.07
N ARG A 126 14.86 -25.66 -12.20
CA ARG A 126 16.24 -25.17 -12.35
C ARG A 126 16.48 -23.72 -11.90
N ILE A 127 15.43 -22.89 -11.98
CA ILE A 127 15.47 -21.49 -11.56
C ILE A 127 15.04 -21.40 -10.11
N SER A 128 13.93 -22.05 -9.74
CA SER A 128 13.43 -22.10 -8.37
C SER A 128 14.50 -22.56 -7.37
N GLU A 129 15.30 -23.57 -7.71
CA GLU A 129 16.42 -24.05 -6.88
C GLU A 129 17.48 -22.99 -6.58
N LYS A 130 17.64 -22.01 -7.46
CA LYS A 130 18.62 -20.93 -7.28
C LYS A 130 18.09 -19.81 -6.39
N ILE A 131 16.77 -19.73 -6.18
CA ILE A 131 16.14 -18.67 -5.39
C ILE A 131 16.14 -19.11 -3.93
N ASN A 132 17.26 -18.90 -3.25
CA ASN A 132 17.46 -19.24 -1.84
C ASN A 132 17.64 -18.01 -0.94
N SER A 133 17.57 -16.80 -1.51
CA SER A 133 17.72 -15.54 -0.79
C SER A 133 16.77 -14.47 -1.32
N VAL A 134 16.50 -13.47 -0.46
CA VAL A 134 15.64 -12.33 -0.79
C VAL A 134 16.19 -11.55 -2.00
N ASP A 135 17.50 -11.39 -2.12
CA ASP A 135 18.12 -10.64 -3.22
C ASP A 135 17.96 -11.35 -4.57
N ILE A 136 18.10 -12.68 -4.59
CA ILE A 136 17.88 -13.47 -5.80
C ILE A 136 16.38 -13.46 -6.16
N ALA A 137 15.49 -13.54 -5.17
CA ALA A 137 14.05 -13.44 -5.38
C ALA A 137 13.69 -12.09 -6.02
N LYS A 138 14.20 -10.98 -5.48
CA LYS A 138 14.03 -9.62 -6.06
C LYS A 138 14.57 -9.52 -7.49
N LYS A 139 15.72 -10.13 -7.78
CA LYS A 139 16.27 -10.19 -9.15
C LYS A 139 15.30 -10.86 -10.11
N TYR A 140 14.72 -12.01 -9.74
CA TYR A 140 13.75 -12.70 -10.61
C TYR A 140 12.43 -11.95 -10.72
N MET A 141 11.96 -11.29 -9.66
CA MET A 141 10.79 -10.39 -9.73
C MET A 141 10.99 -9.27 -10.76
N TYR A 142 12.18 -8.66 -10.78
CA TYR A 142 12.51 -7.64 -11.78
C TYR A 142 12.47 -8.20 -13.20
N LEU A 143 13.03 -9.40 -13.42
CA LEU A 143 13.07 -10.06 -14.74
C LEU A 143 11.68 -10.45 -15.26
N THR A 144 10.83 -10.97 -14.38
CA THR A 144 9.44 -11.37 -14.69
C THR A 144 8.45 -10.21 -14.60
N LYS A 145 8.89 -9.03 -14.13
CA LYS A 145 8.05 -7.89 -13.79
C LYS A 145 6.91 -8.26 -12.81
N SER A 146 7.13 -9.25 -11.94
CA SER A 146 6.17 -9.61 -10.92
C SER A 146 6.24 -8.63 -9.74
N HIS A 147 5.12 -8.44 -9.07
CA HIS A 147 5.01 -7.57 -7.88
C HIS A 147 5.19 -8.36 -6.59
N PHE A 148 4.95 -9.66 -6.67
CA PHE A 148 5.06 -10.61 -5.58
C PHE A 148 5.77 -11.87 -6.06
N ILE A 149 6.62 -12.47 -5.22
CA ILE A 149 7.19 -13.79 -5.44
C ILE A 149 7.02 -14.66 -4.20
N ILE A 150 6.55 -15.88 -4.40
CA ILE A 150 6.58 -16.97 -3.42
C ILE A 150 7.66 -17.93 -3.88
N TYR A 151 8.62 -18.24 -3.02
CA TYR A 151 9.68 -19.18 -3.33
C TYR A 151 9.91 -20.12 -2.16
N GLY A 152 10.47 -21.28 -2.43
CA GLY A 152 10.62 -22.27 -1.38
C GLY A 152 10.94 -23.65 -1.91
N HIS A 153 10.94 -24.62 -1.01
CA HIS A 153 11.20 -26.00 -1.34
C HIS A 153 10.36 -26.95 -0.50
N THR A 154 10.06 -28.12 -1.05
CA THR A 154 9.46 -29.22 -0.31
C THR A 154 10.44 -30.36 -0.11
N ARG A 155 10.37 -31.01 1.04
CA ARG A 155 11.09 -32.25 1.32
C ARG A 155 10.14 -33.27 1.91
N LEU A 156 10.41 -34.55 1.65
CA LEU A 156 9.76 -35.62 2.39
C LEU A 156 10.60 -35.95 3.62
N ARG A 157 9.95 -36.00 4.78
CA ARG A 157 10.55 -36.40 6.05
C ARG A 157 9.61 -37.35 6.76
N LYS A 158 10.17 -38.31 7.49
CA LYS A 158 9.41 -39.09 8.44
C LYS A 158 9.28 -38.31 9.74
N ILE A 159 8.07 -37.90 10.10
CA ILE A 159 7.75 -37.25 11.38
C ILE A 159 6.75 -38.20 12.07
N ASN A 160 7.06 -38.63 13.29
CA ASN A 160 6.23 -39.61 14.03
C ASN A 160 5.93 -40.88 13.22
N ASN A 161 6.94 -41.43 12.53
CA ASN A 161 6.82 -42.59 11.64
C ASN A 161 5.89 -42.44 10.42
N GLN A 162 5.36 -41.26 10.16
CA GLN A 162 4.56 -40.98 8.98
C GLN A 162 5.34 -40.15 7.97
N ASP A 163 5.14 -40.43 6.68
CA ASP A 163 5.73 -39.62 5.62
C ASP A 163 4.99 -38.27 5.56
N THR A 164 5.74 -37.19 5.77
CA THR A 164 5.23 -35.81 5.82
C THR A 164 5.97 -34.96 4.80
N HIS A 165 5.22 -34.21 3.99
CA HIS A 165 5.73 -33.13 3.18
C HIS A 165 6.02 -31.92 4.07
N LEU A 166 7.30 -31.60 4.23
CA LEU A 166 7.74 -30.35 4.86
C LEU A 166 7.91 -29.29 3.77
N LEU A 167 6.97 -28.35 3.71
CA LEU A 167 6.98 -27.25 2.76
C LEU A 167 7.53 -25.99 3.45
N ASN A 168 8.72 -25.57 3.04
CA ASN A 168 9.35 -24.33 3.49
C ASN A 168 9.11 -23.25 2.45
N LEU A 169 8.39 -22.20 2.82
CA LEU A 169 8.03 -21.10 1.94
C LEU A 169 8.59 -19.80 2.49
N ASP A 170 9.01 -18.95 1.58
CA ASP A 170 9.29 -17.55 1.82
C ASP A 170 8.62 -16.76 0.70
N ALA A 171 8.54 -15.45 0.90
CA ALA A 171 7.98 -14.59 -0.11
C ALA A 171 8.56 -13.18 0.00
N VAL A 172 8.52 -12.45 -1.12
CA VAL A 172 8.97 -11.07 -1.22
C VAL A 172 7.95 -10.25 -2.00
N VAL A 173 7.70 -9.04 -1.52
CA VAL A 173 6.87 -8.03 -2.17
C VAL A 173 7.75 -6.85 -2.52
N THR A 174 7.56 -6.28 -3.70
CA THR A 174 8.25 -5.05 -4.08
C THR A 174 7.27 -3.90 -4.20
N PHE A 175 7.46 -2.87 -3.37
CA PHE A 175 6.73 -1.61 -3.46
C PHE A 175 7.59 -0.60 -4.22
N LYS A 176 7.17 -0.15 -5.40
CA LYS A 176 8.01 0.70 -6.28
C LYS A 176 8.39 2.06 -5.68
N ARG A 177 7.72 2.54 -4.64
CA ARG A 177 7.83 3.93 -4.13
C ARG A 177 7.61 4.09 -2.62
N ALA A 178 7.81 3.03 -1.82
CA ALA A 178 7.61 3.14 -0.37
C ALA A 178 8.90 3.61 0.33
N PRO A 179 8.82 4.51 1.33
CA PRO A 179 9.93 4.78 2.23
C PRO A 179 10.46 3.50 2.90
N LYS A 180 11.76 3.47 3.20
CA LYS A 180 12.43 2.30 3.80
C LYS A 180 11.77 1.86 5.11
N ILE A 181 11.37 2.81 5.95
CA ILE A 181 10.69 2.56 7.23
C ILE A 181 9.36 1.83 7.01
N ILE A 182 8.55 2.30 6.06
CA ILE A 182 7.27 1.65 5.71
C ILE A 182 7.54 0.25 5.16
N THR A 183 8.53 0.10 4.27
CA THR A 183 8.90 -1.20 3.71
C THR A 183 9.30 -2.19 4.80
N GLN A 184 10.11 -1.78 5.77
CA GLN A 184 10.52 -2.63 6.89
C GLN A 184 9.35 -3.05 7.78
N HIS A 185 8.42 -2.13 8.07
CA HIS A 185 7.21 -2.45 8.82
C HIS A 185 6.36 -3.50 8.07
N LEU A 186 6.20 -3.33 6.77
CA LEU A 186 5.45 -4.27 5.93
C LEU A 186 6.14 -5.62 5.80
N ASP A 187 7.46 -5.66 5.70
CA ASP A 187 8.22 -6.91 5.68
C ASP A 187 8.02 -7.68 6.99
N LYS A 188 8.03 -6.98 8.13
CA LYS A 188 7.72 -7.59 9.44
C LYS A 188 6.28 -8.10 9.48
N GLU A 189 5.33 -7.24 9.10
CA GLU A 189 3.90 -7.59 9.08
C GLU A 189 3.67 -8.82 8.19
N PHE A 190 4.31 -8.86 7.03
CA PHE A 190 4.19 -9.95 6.10
C PHE A 190 4.80 -11.24 6.64
N GLY A 191 5.99 -11.17 7.24
CA GLY A 191 6.64 -12.30 7.90
C GLY A 191 5.81 -12.91 9.02
N GLU A 192 4.96 -12.11 9.69
CA GLU A 192 4.04 -12.61 10.71
C GLU A 192 2.81 -13.33 10.15
N LEU A 193 2.38 -12.98 8.94
CA LEU A 193 1.14 -13.49 8.33
C LEU A 193 1.37 -14.69 7.42
N PHE A 194 2.52 -14.72 6.76
CA PHE A 194 2.84 -15.73 5.74
C PHE A 194 3.28 -17.06 6.37
N PRO A 195 2.70 -18.20 5.95
CA PRO A 195 3.09 -19.50 6.48
C PRO A 195 4.47 -19.90 5.95
N ARG A 196 5.51 -19.77 6.78
CA ARG A 196 6.89 -20.09 6.37
C ARG A 196 7.21 -21.58 6.36
N LYS A 197 6.56 -22.36 7.24
CA LYS A 197 6.76 -23.80 7.36
C LYS A 197 5.41 -24.47 7.51
N LEU A 198 5.12 -25.38 6.60
CA LEU A 198 3.89 -26.18 6.60
C LEU A 198 4.29 -27.66 6.66
N GLN A 199 3.64 -28.40 7.56
CA GLN A 199 3.77 -29.85 7.65
C GLN A 199 2.48 -30.45 7.10
N ILE A 200 2.61 -31.26 6.06
CA ILE A 200 1.48 -31.84 5.34
C ILE A 200 1.66 -33.36 5.31
N GLU A 201 0.85 -34.08 6.06
CA GLU A 201 0.88 -35.55 6.09
C GLU A 201 0.48 -36.13 4.72
N CYS A 202 1.22 -37.11 4.21
CA CYS A 202 0.94 -37.69 2.89
C CYS A 202 -0.42 -38.41 2.83
N ASN A 203 -0.95 -38.85 3.98
CA ASN A 203 -2.24 -39.53 4.05
C ASN A 203 -3.43 -38.59 3.77
N ASN A 204 -3.27 -37.28 3.98
CA ASN A 204 -4.31 -36.27 3.78
C ASN A 204 -3.77 -35.03 3.05
N ASP A 205 -2.87 -35.25 2.09
CA ASP A 205 -2.14 -34.15 1.49
C ASP A 205 -2.99 -33.28 0.57
N ALA A 206 -3.99 -33.83 -0.12
CA ALA A 206 -4.91 -33.06 -0.97
C ALA A 206 -5.63 -31.95 -0.18
N PHE A 207 -6.30 -32.30 0.93
CA PHE A 207 -6.99 -31.34 1.79
C PHE A 207 -6.01 -30.34 2.42
N SER A 208 -4.86 -30.81 2.88
CA SER A 208 -3.86 -29.94 3.49
C SER A 208 -3.25 -28.95 2.49
N PHE A 209 -3.02 -29.37 1.24
CA PHE A 209 -2.57 -28.48 0.16
C PHE A 209 -3.65 -27.47 -0.23
N GLU A 210 -4.92 -27.88 -0.25
CA GLU A 210 -6.04 -26.98 -0.50
C GLU A 210 -6.12 -25.90 0.59
N PHE A 211 -6.13 -26.30 1.87
CA PHE A 211 -6.12 -25.38 3.00
C PHE A 211 -4.91 -24.43 2.97
N ALA A 212 -3.71 -24.95 2.70
CA ALA A 212 -2.51 -24.12 2.56
C ALA A 212 -2.63 -23.13 1.40
N SER A 213 -3.21 -23.54 0.27
CA SER A 213 -3.44 -22.69 -0.90
C SER A 213 -4.44 -21.59 -0.58
N GLU A 214 -5.50 -21.91 0.17
CA GLU A 214 -6.52 -20.97 0.63
C GLU A 214 -5.91 -19.93 1.58
N TRP A 215 -5.18 -20.37 2.60
CA TRP A 215 -4.45 -19.46 3.50
C TRP A 215 -3.51 -18.53 2.71
N ILE A 216 -2.68 -19.08 1.82
CA ILE A 216 -1.74 -18.28 1.03
C ILE A 216 -2.46 -17.33 0.09
N SER A 217 -3.60 -17.72 -0.49
CA SER A 217 -4.44 -16.85 -1.31
C SER A 217 -4.95 -15.66 -0.51
N LEU A 218 -5.50 -15.88 0.70
CA LEU A 218 -6.01 -14.83 1.58
C LEU A 218 -4.91 -13.86 2.02
N VAL A 219 -3.76 -14.39 2.45
CA VAL A 219 -2.60 -13.58 2.84
C VAL A 219 -2.11 -12.77 1.64
N SER A 220 -1.99 -13.39 0.46
CA SER A 220 -1.59 -12.71 -0.77
C SER A 220 -2.54 -11.55 -1.10
N ARG A 221 -3.85 -11.77 -1.06
CA ARG A 221 -4.85 -10.70 -1.30
C ARG A 221 -4.70 -9.54 -0.31
N TYR A 222 -4.46 -9.83 0.97
CA TYR A 222 -4.26 -8.80 1.99
C TYR A 222 -3.06 -7.90 1.67
N ILE A 223 -1.93 -8.52 1.33
CA ILE A 223 -0.69 -7.81 0.97
C ILE A 223 -0.85 -7.00 -0.30
N ILE A 224 -1.55 -7.55 -1.29
CA ILE A 224 -1.85 -6.88 -2.55
C ILE A 224 -2.72 -5.65 -2.28
N GLY A 225 -3.72 -5.77 -1.40
CA GLY A 225 -4.50 -4.63 -0.92
C GLY A 225 -3.63 -3.53 -0.30
N ILE A 226 -2.66 -3.89 0.54
CA ILE A 226 -1.70 -2.93 1.10
C ILE A 226 -0.83 -2.30 0.01
N ALA A 227 -0.33 -3.08 -0.95
CA ALA A 227 0.46 -2.57 -2.06
C ALA A 227 -0.30 -1.55 -2.91
N LEU A 228 -1.60 -1.81 -3.13
CA LEU A 228 -2.50 -0.90 -3.85
C LEU A 228 -2.77 0.37 -3.05
N LEU A 229 -3.00 0.26 -1.74
CA LEU A 229 -3.16 1.39 -0.83
C LEU A 229 -1.94 2.34 -0.89
N ILE A 230 -0.72 1.79 -0.76
CA ILE A 230 0.53 2.57 -0.84
C ILE A 230 0.71 3.20 -2.22
N SER A 231 0.27 2.50 -3.27
CA SER A 231 0.29 3.00 -4.64
C SER A 231 -0.85 4.00 -4.94
N ARG A 232 -1.66 4.37 -3.93
CA ARG A 232 -2.84 5.24 -4.02
C ARG A 232 -3.93 4.74 -4.97
N ASN A 233 -3.96 3.44 -5.25
CA ASN A 233 -5.08 2.82 -5.96
C ASN A 233 -6.14 2.38 -4.93
N LEU A 234 -6.83 3.39 -4.37
CA LEU A 234 -7.70 3.22 -3.21
C LEU A 234 -8.93 2.36 -3.51
N ASP A 235 -9.54 2.50 -4.70
CA ASP A 235 -10.73 1.74 -5.07
C ASP A 235 -10.45 0.24 -5.16
N GLN A 236 -9.29 -0.12 -5.72
CA GLN A 236 -8.88 -1.53 -5.80
C GLN A 236 -8.47 -2.07 -4.43
N ALA A 237 -7.80 -1.25 -3.61
CA ALA A 237 -7.45 -1.64 -2.25
C ALA A 237 -8.69 -1.92 -1.39
N GLU A 238 -9.72 -1.06 -1.46
CA GLU A 238 -11.01 -1.22 -0.77
C GLU A 238 -11.66 -2.54 -1.17
N LYS A 239 -11.77 -2.82 -2.47
CA LYS A 239 -12.31 -4.09 -2.98
C LYS A 239 -11.57 -5.31 -2.43
N HIS A 240 -10.24 -5.26 -2.28
CA HIS A 240 -9.49 -6.40 -1.72
C HIS A 240 -9.81 -6.58 -0.24
N PHE A 241 -9.88 -5.50 0.52
CA PHE A 241 -10.18 -5.57 1.95
C PHE A 241 -11.63 -5.96 2.21
N ASP A 242 -12.58 -5.47 1.41
CA ASP A 242 -13.99 -5.86 1.46
C ASP A 242 -14.20 -7.32 1.10
N TYR A 243 -13.45 -7.85 0.11
CA TYR A 243 -13.47 -9.29 -0.15
C TYR A 243 -13.01 -10.08 1.08
N LEU A 244 -11.92 -9.66 1.72
CA LEU A 244 -11.36 -10.36 2.87
C LEU A 244 -12.24 -10.25 4.12
N ILE A 245 -12.87 -9.10 4.36
CA ILE A 245 -13.73 -8.92 5.53
C ILE A 245 -15.00 -9.77 5.41
N ASN A 246 -15.50 -9.98 4.20
CA ASN A 246 -16.68 -10.82 3.96
C ASN A 246 -16.34 -12.30 3.75
N ASN A 247 -15.05 -12.68 3.77
CA ASN A 247 -14.64 -14.05 3.53
C ASN A 247 -14.86 -14.91 4.81
N PRO A 248 -15.66 -16.01 4.75
CA PRO A 248 -15.96 -16.83 5.92
C PRO A 248 -14.73 -17.44 6.58
N GLN A 249 -13.68 -17.74 5.82
CA GLN A 249 -12.44 -18.28 6.39
C GLN A 249 -11.71 -17.24 7.24
N ILE A 250 -11.75 -15.96 6.88
CA ILE A 250 -11.16 -14.92 7.73
C ILE A 250 -11.99 -14.76 9.00
N GLN A 251 -13.32 -14.82 8.89
CA GLN A 251 -14.21 -14.60 10.02
C GLN A 251 -14.20 -15.75 11.03
N ASN A 252 -14.16 -17.00 10.56
CA ASN A 252 -14.33 -18.18 11.40
C ASN A 252 -13.01 -18.91 11.70
N SER A 253 -11.88 -18.46 11.16
CA SER A 253 -10.62 -19.19 11.35
C SER A 253 -10.03 -19.01 12.74
N ASN A 254 -9.55 -20.13 13.27
CA ASN A 254 -8.76 -20.21 14.49
C ASN A 254 -7.25 -20.06 14.22
N VAL A 255 -6.83 -19.87 12.96
CA VAL A 255 -5.42 -19.67 12.60
C VAL A 255 -4.96 -18.30 13.11
N PRO A 256 -3.95 -18.23 13.99
CA PRO A 256 -3.50 -16.97 14.59
C PRO A 256 -3.10 -15.88 13.58
N GLN A 257 -2.60 -16.28 12.42
CA GLN A 257 -2.23 -15.36 11.34
C GLN A 257 -3.46 -14.76 10.67
N LEU A 258 -4.53 -15.54 10.45
CA LEU A 258 -5.77 -15.04 9.85
C LEU A 258 -6.55 -14.15 10.83
N SER A 259 -6.50 -14.42 12.13
CA SER A 259 -7.09 -13.54 13.15
C SER A 259 -6.39 -12.17 13.21
N LYS A 260 -5.06 -12.14 13.00
CA LYS A 260 -4.34 -10.87 12.83
C LYS A 260 -4.81 -10.09 11.61
N ILE A 261 -5.07 -10.74 10.48
CA ILE A 261 -5.66 -10.08 9.29
C ILE A 261 -7.03 -9.52 9.63
N ARG A 262 -7.92 -10.33 10.21
CA ARG A 262 -9.27 -9.92 10.63
C ARG A 262 -9.24 -8.66 11.49
N ASN A 263 -8.34 -8.59 12.46
CA ASN A 263 -8.23 -7.44 13.37
C ASN A 263 -7.62 -6.19 12.72
N ARG A 264 -6.81 -6.36 11.66
CA ARG A 264 -6.17 -5.24 10.94
C ARG A 264 -7.05 -4.69 9.81
N LEU A 265 -7.94 -5.49 9.23
CA LEU A 265 -8.79 -5.08 8.10
C LEU A 265 -9.60 -3.80 8.36
N PRO A 266 -10.27 -3.60 9.51
CA PRO A 266 -10.99 -2.36 9.79
C PRO A 266 -10.06 -1.14 9.78
N LEU A 267 -8.85 -1.27 10.32
CA LEU A 267 -7.86 -0.19 10.32
C LEU A 267 -7.41 0.14 8.88
N ARG A 268 -7.20 -0.88 8.03
CA ARG A 268 -6.82 -0.67 6.62
C ARG A 268 -7.91 -0.01 5.79
N LEU A 269 -9.17 -0.38 6.03
CA LEU A 269 -10.32 0.32 5.45
C LEU A 269 -10.40 1.75 5.97
N GLY A 270 -10.17 1.95 7.27
CA GLY A 270 -10.03 3.26 7.90
C GLY A 270 -8.99 4.13 7.19
N ASP A 271 -7.79 3.61 6.92
CA ASP A 271 -6.73 4.32 6.18
C ASP A 271 -7.23 4.82 4.81
N ILE A 272 -7.97 3.98 4.06
CA ILE A 272 -8.54 4.35 2.76
C ILE A 272 -9.55 5.49 2.91
N TYR A 273 -10.50 5.35 3.83
CA TYR A 273 -11.56 6.33 4.02
C TYR A 273 -11.01 7.65 4.55
N TRP A 274 -9.99 7.59 5.41
CA TRP A 274 -9.25 8.76 5.85
C TRP A 274 -8.61 9.51 4.69
N ILE A 275 -7.86 8.82 3.80
CA ILE A 275 -7.22 9.47 2.65
C ILE A 275 -8.26 10.14 1.73
N ARG A 276 -9.41 9.49 1.50
CA ARG A 276 -10.50 10.10 0.70
C ARG A 276 -11.13 11.29 1.40
N THR A 277 -11.40 11.20 2.70
CA THR A 277 -11.90 12.31 3.52
C THR A 277 -10.98 13.53 3.40
N LEU A 278 -9.67 13.33 3.57
CA LEU A 278 -8.67 14.38 3.46
C LEU A 278 -8.59 14.97 2.04
N LYS A 279 -8.71 14.14 1.00
CA LYS A 279 -8.74 14.59 -0.40
C LYS A 279 -9.88 15.58 -0.63
N HIS A 280 -11.10 15.21 -0.25
CA HIS A 280 -12.29 16.06 -0.44
C HIS A 280 -12.26 17.33 0.42
N TYR A 281 -11.80 17.23 1.68
CA TYR A 281 -11.58 18.42 2.50
C TYR A 281 -10.55 19.38 1.89
N THR A 282 -9.49 18.84 1.27
CA THR A 282 -8.47 19.67 0.60
C THR A 282 -9.05 20.39 -0.61
N TYR A 283 -9.90 19.72 -1.40
CA TYR A 283 -10.59 20.38 -2.52
C TYR A 283 -11.57 21.46 -2.04
N TRP A 284 -12.34 21.17 -0.99
CA TRP A 284 -13.17 22.19 -0.35
C TRP A 284 -12.33 23.37 0.15
N LYS A 285 -11.19 23.13 0.82
CA LYS A 285 -10.34 24.20 1.33
C LYS A 285 -9.88 25.15 0.23
N ASN A 286 -9.57 24.62 -0.96
CA ASN A 286 -9.04 25.41 -2.07
C ASN A 286 -10.14 26.11 -2.89
N ASN A 287 -11.35 25.55 -2.96
CA ASN A 287 -12.40 26.02 -3.88
C ASN A 287 -13.70 26.44 -3.19
N HIS A 288 -13.83 26.17 -1.89
CA HIS A 288 -15.02 26.33 -1.05
C HIS A 288 -16.30 25.66 -1.59
N ASP A 289 -16.16 24.62 -2.41
CA ASP A 289 -17.29 23.85 -2.95
C ASP A 289 -17.92 22.94 -1.88
N MET A 290 -19.17 23.23 -1.51
CA MET A 290 -19.90 22.45 -0.50
C MET A 290 -20.24 21.02 -0.96
N GLY A 291 -20.23 20.72 -2.27
CA GLY A 291 -20.39 19.35 -2.77
C GLY A 291 -19.26 18.43 -2.30
N GLU A 292 -18.04 18.96 -2.14
CA GLU A 292 -16.90 18.23 -1.60
C GLU A 292 -17.08 17.88 -0.12
N ILE A 293 -17.80 18.71 0.66
CA ILE A 293 -18.14 18.42 2.06
C ILE A 293 -19.13 17.25 2.16
N ASP A 294 -20.07 17.12 1.23
CA ASP A 294 -20.99 15.99 1.17
C ASP A 294 -20.25 14.68 0.81
N LEU A 295 -19.31 14.74 -0.13
CA LEU A 295 -18.44 13.59 -0.46
C LEU A 295 -17.52 13.21 0.71
N MET A 296 -16.94 14.20 1.38
CA MET A 296 -16.15 14.01 2.60
C MET A 296 -16.97 13.27 3.67
N TYR A 297 -18.22 13.69 3.90
CA TYR A 297 -19.10 13.06 4.88
C TYR A 297 -19.40 11.59 4.57
N ASN A 298 -19.64 11.25 3.30
CA ASN A 298 -19.88 9.87 2.88
C ASN A 298 -18.71 8.95 3.26
N HIS A 299 -17.47 9.41 3.05
CA HIS A 299 -16.28 8.66 3.46
C HIS A 299 -16.08 8.66 4.96
N LEU A 300 -16.43 9.75 5.64
CA LEU A 300 -16.34 9.86 7.08
C LEU A 300 -17.29 8.90 7.81
N GLN A 301 -18.49 8.67 7.27
CA GLN A 301 -19.40 7.64 7.80
C GLN A 301 -18.78 6.26 7.71
N LYS A 302 -18.21 5.91 6.54
CA LYS A 302 -17.48 4.65 6.38
C LYS A 302 -16.28 4.53 7.33
N LEU A 303 -15.52 5.62 7.53
CA LEU A 303 -14.43 5.68 8.50
C LEU A 303 -14.91 5.42 9.93
N ARG A 304 -16.03 6.02 10.35
CA ARG A 304 -16.60 5.81 11.69
C ARG A 304 -17.10 4.38 11.88
N SER A 305 -17.67 3.76 10.86
CA SER A 305 -18.06 2.36 10.91
C SER A 305 -16.85 1.43 11.06
N ALA A 306 -15.76 1.70 10.34
CA ALA A 306 -14.55 0.90 10.40
C ALA A 306 -13.73 1.15 11.68
N CYS A 307 -13.62 2.41 12.09
CA CYS A 307 -12.76 2.90 13.18
C CYS A 307 -13.51 3.94 14.05
N PRO A 308 -14.44 3.53 14.91
CA PRO A 308 -15.32 4.45 15.66
C PRO A 308 -14.62 5.35 16.69
N LYS A 309 -13.36 5.02 17.03
CA LYS A 309 -12.53 5.78 17.97
C LYS A 309 -11.39 6.55 17.28
N ASP A 310 -11.38 6.60 15.95
CA ASP A 310 -10.34 7.31 15.22
C ASP A 310 -10.35 8.81 15.53
N TYR A 311 -9.21 9.35 15.95
CA TYR A 311 -9.07 10.75 16.35
C TYR A 311 -9.35 11.70 15.19
N SER A 312 -8.73 11.42 14.03
CA SER A 312 -8.86 12.24 12.83
C SER A 312 -10.31 12.27 12.32
N GLY A 313 -10.98 11.12 12.33
CA GLY A 313 -12.41 11.04 12.03
C GLY A 313 -13.27 11.93 12.93
N ARG A 314 -12.97 12.02 14.23
CA ARG A 314 -13.71 12.91 15.15
C ARG A 314 -13.48 14.38 14.85
N LEU A 315 -12.23 14.76 14.56
CA LEU A 315 -11.91 16.13 14.14
C LEU A 315 -12.70 16.53 12.90
N PHE A 316 -12.65 15.70 11.85
CA PHE A 316 -13.32 16.00 10.59
C PHE A 316 -14.84 15.95 10.69
N TYR A 317 -15.38 15.15 11.61
CA TYR A 317 -16.81 15.17 11.91
C TYR A 317 -17.21 16.49 12.54
N SER A 318 -16.42 17.03 13.48
CA SER A 318 -16.69 18.36 14.04
C SER A 318 -16.64 19.47 12.98
N ILE A 319 -15.70 19.37 12.03
CA ILE A 319 -15.58 20.29 10.90
C ILE A 319 -16.80 20.19 9.99
N PHE A 320 -17.24 18.97 9.65
CA PHE A 320 -18.44 18.75 8.86
C PHE A 320 -19.69 19.37 9.49
N GLU A 321 -19.94 19.12 10.77
CA GLU A 321 -21.12 19.64 11.47
C GLU A 321 -21.13 21.18 11.49
N PHE A 322 -19.96 21.80 11.65
CA PHE A 322 -19.83 23.25 11.55
C PHE A 322 -20.05 23.76 10.12
N LEU A 323 -19.34 23.20 9.13
CA LEU A 323 -19.36 23.69 7.76
C LEU A 323 -20.72 23.49 7.07
N LYS A 324 -21.34 22.32 7.25
CA LYS A 324 -22.59 21.96 6.56
C LYS A 324 -23.83 22.47 7.29
N HIS A 325 -23.85 22.36 8.62
CA HIS A 325 -25.06 22.60 9.41
C HIS A 325 -24.97 23.81 10.33
N ARG A 326 -23.77 24.39 10.51
CA ARG A 326 -23.48 25.38 11.57
C ARG A 326 -23.89 24.86 12.96
N ASP A 327 -23.90 23.54 13.16
CA ASP A 327 -24.25 22.91 14.43
C ASP A 327 -23.02 22.89 15.37
N VAL A 328 -22.81 24.03 16.02
CA VAL A 328 -21.66 24.27 16.90
C VAL A 328 -21.69 23.34 18.11
N ASP A 329 -22.86 23.05 18.67
CA ASP A 329 -22.98 22.25 19.88
C ASP A 329 -22.66 20.77 19.63
N LYS A 330 -23.09 20.24 18.48
CA LYS A 330 -22.72 18.88 18.05
C LYS A 330 -21.24 18.78 17.71
N ALA A 331 -20.66 19.78 17.03
CA ALA A 331 -19.23 19.85 16.78
C ALA A 331 -18.40 19.87 18.08
N ILE A 332 -18.81 20.68 19.07
CA ILE A 332 -18.18 20.71 20.41
C ILE A 332 -18.29 19.35 21.11
N THR A 333 -19.47 18.71 21.02
CA THR A 333 -19.71 17.40 21.64
C THR A 333 -18.78 16.34 21.09
N GLU A 334 -18.50 16.37 19.78
CA GLU A 334 -17.55 15.46 19.16
C GLU A 334 -16.11 15.72 19.62
N LEU A 335 -15.66 16.98 19.61
CA LEU A 335 -14.30 17.35 20.04
C LEU A 335 -14.03 17.04 21.52
N LYS A 336 -15.05 17.13 22.38
CA LYS A 336 -14.93 16.75 23.79
C LYS A 336 -14.56 15.27 23.98
N LYS A 337 -14.78 14.41 22.98
CA LYS A 337 -14.36 13.00 23.01
C LYS A 337 -12.86 12.83 22.74
N CYS A 338 -12.15 13.89 22.36
CA CYS A 338 -10.71 13.88 22.08
C CYS A 338 -9.86 14.36 23.28
N LYS A 339 -10.45 14.60 24.45
CA LYS A 339 -9.77 15.20 25.62
C LYS A 339 -8.51 14.47 26.10
N GLU A 340 -8.45 13.15 25.90
CA GLU A 340 -7.32 12.32 26.32
C GLU A 340 -6.17 12.32 25.28
N ILE A 341 -6.39 12.92 24.11
CA ILE A 341 -5.39 12.98 23.03
C ILE A 341 -4.44 14.15 23.28
N LYS A 342 -3.14 13.85 23.27
CA LYS A 342 -2.06 14.82 23.52
C LYS A 342 -1.97 15.92 22.45
N ASP A 343 -2.30 15.58 21.20
CA ASP A 343 -2.30 16.51 20.07
C ASP A 343 -3.22 17.70 20.33
N ALA A 344 -2.73 18.92 20.11
CA ALA A 344 -3.45 20.14 20.46
C ALA A 344 -4.48 20.59 19.40
N THR A 345 -4.54 19.96 18.23
CA THR A 345 -5.43 20.35 17.11
C THR A 345 -6.90 20.44 17.55
N TRP A 346 -7.38 19.46 18.32
CA TRP A 346 -8.76 19.49 18.82
C TRP A 346 -9.05 20.70 19.73
N LYS A 347 -8.03 21.25 20.41
CA LYS A 347 -8.18 22.45 21.24
C LYS A 347 -8.29 23.71 20.39
N TYR A 348 -7.56 23.84 19.29
CA TYR A 348 -7.73 24.94 18.35
C TYR A 348 -9.16 24.94 17.79
N ASN A 349 -9.63 23.79 17.30
CA ASN A 349 -10.99 23.64 16.79
C ASN A 349 -12.03 23.96 17.88
N LEU A 350 -11.82 23.47 19.11
CA LEU A 350 -12.75 23.69 20.22
C LEU A 350 -12.79 25.16 20.66
N ALA A 351 -11.64 25.82 20.72
CA ALA A 351 -11.53 27.24 21.05
C ALA A 351 -12.22 28.10 19.99
N PHE A 352 -12.01 27.77 18.71
CA PHE A 352 -12.69 28.40 17.58
C PHE A 352 -14.22 28.29 17.73
N LEU A 353 -14.75 27.10 18.02
CA LEU A 353 -16.21 26.92 18.18
C LEU A 353 -16.77 27.73 19.35
N TYR A 354 -16.06 27.82 20.49
CA TYR A 354 -16.51 28.69 21.59
C TYR A 354 -16.44 30.17 21.23
N ALA A 355 -15.40 30.61 20.51
CA ALA A 355 -15.32 31.96 19.99
C ALA A 355 -16.48 32.24 19.02
N TYR A 356 -16.82 31.29 18.16
CA TYR A 356 -17.93 31.42 17.23
C TYR A 356 -19.27 31.61 17.95
N LYS A 357 -19.49 30.94 19.09
CA LYS A 357 -20.66 31.18 19.97
C LYS A 357 -20.61 32.50 20.75
N GLY A 358 -19.50 33.25 20.71
CA GLY A 358 -19.29 34.45 21.52
C GLY A 358 -18.76 34.19 22.93
N ASP A 359 -18.42 32.95 23.31
CA ASP A 359 -17.81 32.65 24.62
C ASP A 359 -16.28 32.86 24.57
N LEU A 360 -15.88 34.13 24.42
CA LEU A 360 -14.47 34.51 24.28
C LEU A 360 -13.64 34.18 25.52
N LYS A 361 -14.24 34.26 26.72
CA LYS A 361 -13.58 33.88 27.97
C LYS A 361 -13.12 32.42 27.93
N ARG A 362 -14.00 31.50 27.52
CA ARG A 362 -13.65 30.08 27.41
C ARG A 362 -12.73 29.81 26.22
N ALA A 363 -12.98 30.43 25.07
CA ALA A 363 -12.12 30.30 23.89
C ALA A 363 -10.66 30.66 24.21
N LYS A 364 -10.43 31.81 24.86
CA LYS A 364 -9.09 32.26 25.30
C LYS A 364 -8.38 31.26 26.19
N LEU A 365 -9.08 30.68 27.17
CA LEU A 365 -8.48 29.68 28.07
C LEU A 365 -8.06 28.42 27.31
N ILE A 366 -8.87 27.98 26.36
CA ILE A 366 -8.59 26.80 25.54
C ILE A 366 -7.44 27.09 24.57
N TYR A 367 -7.42 28.26 23.90
CA TYR A 367 -6.30 28.69 23.07
C TYR A 367 -4.98 28.73 23.84
N LYS A 368 -4.96 29.35 25.03
CA LYS A 368 -3.76 29.34 25.89
C LYS A 368 -3.31 27.93 26.28
N SER A 369 -4.23 26.97 26.37
CA SER A 369 -3.90 25.55 26.57
C SER A 369 -3.41 24.88 25.28
N ALA A 370 -3.89 25.32 24.12
CA ALA A 370 -3.49 24.84 22.81
C ALA A 370 -2.06 25.28 22.45
N PHE A 371 -1.71 26.55 22.68
CA PHE A 371 -0.37 27.13 22.43
C PHE A 371 0.75 26.44 23.23
N LYS A 372 0.40 25.81 24.35
CA LYS A 372 1.35 25.02 25.18
C LYS A 372 1.41 23.54 24.76
N GLY A 373 0.51 23.11 23.89
CA GLY A 373 0.40 21.73 23.43
C GLY A 373 1.28 21.46 22.21
N VAL A 374 1.35 20.19 21.82
CA VAL A 374 2.07 19.77 20.60
C VAL A 374 1.04 19.57 19.50
N CYS A 375 1.24 20.20 18.35
CA CYS A 375 0.49 19.93 17.12
C CYS A 375 1.39 20.15 15.90
N ASP A 376 0.90 19.80 14.72
CA ASP A 376 1.57 20.13 13.46
C ASP A 376 1.57 21.67 13.27
N PRO A 377 2.71 22.32 12.95
CA PRO A 377 2.78 23.76 12.78
C PRO A 377 1.77 24.32 11.75
N ASN A 378 1.39 23.51 10.75
CA ASN A 378 0.41 23.94 9.76
C ASN A 378 -0.99 24.08 10.34
N VAL A 379 -1.31 23.50 11.50
CA VAL A 379 -2.62 23.65 12.15
C VAL A 379 -2.88 25.10 12.53
N VAL A 380 -1.85 25.81 13.01
CA VAL A 380 -1.95 27.22 13.41
C VAL A 380 -2.28 28.08 12.20
N ILE A 381 -1.53 27.89 11.11
CA ILE A 381 -1.73 28.58 9.83
C ILE A 381 -3.12 28.26 9.26
N GLN A 382 -3.52 26.99 9.24
CA GLN A 382 -4.84 26.58 8.76
C GLN A 382 -5.99 27.16 9.59
N THR A 383 -5.79 27.31 10.89
CA THR A 383 -6.80 27.92 11.79
C THR A 383 -6.96 29.40 11.49
N GLU A 384 -5.86 30.11 11.26
CA GLU A 384 -5.84 31.51 10.86
C GLU A 384 -6.50 31.72 9.49
N GLU A 385 -6.03 31.02 8.45
CA GLU A 385 -6.60 31.09 7.09
C GLU A 385 -8.11 30.83 7.10
N PHE A 386 -8.55 29.86 7.90
CA PHE A 386 -9.97 29.53 8.02
C PHE A 386 -10.79 30.63 8.70
N MET A 387 -10.25 31.27 9.74
CA MET A 387 -10.92 32.39 10.41
C MET A 387 -10.98 33.63 9.53
N GLU A 388 -9.93 33.90 8.75
CA GLU A 388 -9.90 34.99 7.78
C GLU A 388 -10.98 34.78 6.71
N TRP A 389 -11.02 33.60 6.08
CA TRP A 389 -12.10 33.23 5.16
C TRP A 389 -13.48 33.36 5.80
N LEU A 390 -13.63 32.91 7.06
CA LEU A 390 -14.91 33.01 7.75
C LEU A 390 -15.32 34.46 7.99
N LEU A 391 -14.38 35.37 8.27
CA LEU A 391 -14.66 36.81 8.41
C LEU A 391 -15.06 37.45 7.08
N GLU A 392 -14.58 36.94 5.95
CA GLU A 392 -15.03 37.39 4.63
C GLU A 392 -16.48 36.96 4.35
N VAL A 393 -16.86 35.74 4.75
CA VAL A 393 -18.20 35.18 4.54
C VAL A 393 -19.21 35.67 5.60
N GLU A 394 -18.77 35.81 6.84
CA GLU A 394 -19.55 36.16 8.04
C GLU A 394 -18.87 37.34 8.78
N PRO A 395 -18.91 38.57 8.22
CA PRO A 395 -18.21 39.72 8.77
C PRO A 395 -18.76 40.19 10.13
N ASP A 396 -19.93 39.72 10.55
CA ASP A 396 -20.51 39.95 11.88
C ASP A 396 -19.75 39.19 12.98
N LYS A 397 -18.93 38.18 12.64
CA LYS A 397 -18.13 37.39 13.59
C LYS A 397 -16.87 38.13 14.03
N ILE A 398 -17.01 39.38 14.41
CA ILE A 398 -15.95 40.29 14.84
C ILE A 398 -15.03 39.70 15.92
N GLN A 399 -15.56 38.82 16.77
CA GLN A 399 -14.81 38.12 17.80
C GLN A 399 -13.71 37.19 17.26
N MET A 400 -13.73 36.84 15.97
CA MET A 400 -12.63 36.13 15.31
C MET A 400 -11.36 36.98 15.23
N ASN A 401 -11.48 38.32 15.06
CA ASN A 401 -10.32 39.21 15.10
C ASN A 401 -9.59 39.14 16.45
N TYR A 402 -10.33 39.01 17.56
CA TYR A 402 -9.71 38.81 18.87
C TYR A 402 -8.90 37.50 18.92
N CYS A 403 -9.46 36.40 18.40
CA CYS A 403 -8.79 35.11 18.36
C CYS A 403 -7.56 35.10 17.44
N LEU A 404 -7.65 35.75 16.28
CA LEU A 404 -6.52 35.95 15.36
C LEU A 404 -5.39 36.73 16.01
N GLY A 405 -5.71 37.78 16.77
CA GLY A 405 -4.71 38.52 17.56
C GLY A 405 -4.04 37.65 18.63
N LEU A 406 -4.79 36.78 19.31
CA LEU A 406 -4.24 35.82 20.27
C LEU A 406 -3.27 34.83 19.61
N ILE A 407 -3.66 34.25 18.47
CA ILE A 407 -2.83 33.28 17.73
C ILE A 407 -1.53 33.95 17.26
N ASN A 408 -1.65 35.12 16.62
CA ASN A 408 -0.49 35.83 16.09
C ASN A 408 0.49 36.24 17.19
N TRP A 409 -0.01 36.71 18.34
CA TRP A 409 0.87 37.10 19.43
C TRP A 409 1.48 35.91 20.18
N PHE A 410 0.64 35.01 20.70
CA PHE A 410 1.10 33.98 21.65
C PHE A 410 1.73 32.76 20.99
N ASP A 411 1.40 32.48 19.74
CA ASP A 411 1.79 31.24 19.06
C ASP A 411 2.79 31.53 17.92
N LYS A 412 2.46 32.45 17.01
CA LYS A 412 3.32 32.80 15.88
C LYS A 412 4.43 33.80 16.24
N GLY A 413 4.21 34.66 17.23
CA GLY A 413 5.10 35.78 17.55
C GLY A 413 5.07 36.92 16.52
N ASP A 414 4.02 37.01 15.70
CA ASP A 414 3.79 38.08 14.73
C ASP A 414 3.09 39.25 15.41
N TYR A 415 3.91 40.17 15.95
CA TYR A 415 3.45 41.30 16.72
C TYR A 415 2.66 42.33 15.91
N GLU A 416 3.07 42.58 14.66
CA GLU A 416 2.42 43.57 13.80
C GLU A 416 1.01 43.10 13.43
N LEU A 417 0.90 41.85 12.99
CA LEU A 417 -0.38 41.27 12.62
C LEU A 417 -1.30 41.10 13.84
N ALA A 418 -0.74 40.74 15.00
CA ALA A 418 -1.50 40.69 16.26
C ALA A 418 -2.09 42.06 16.65
N ILE A 419 -1.30 43.14 16.57
CA ILE A 419 -1.79 44.51 16.84
C ILE A 419 -2.91 44.86 15.86
N SER A 420 -2.71 44.62 14.56
CA SER A 420 -3.71 44.90 13.54
C SER A 420 -5.05 44.20 13.84
N TYR A 421 -5.01 42.92 14.20
CA TYR A 421 -6.21 42.16 14.54
C TYR A 421 -6.88 42.63 15.84
N PHE A 422 -6.11 42.97 16.87
CA PHE A 422 -6.68 43.54 18.10
C PHE A 422 -7.31 44.91 17.86
N GLU A 423 -6.71 45.76 17.04
CA GLU A 423 -7.28 47.07 16.67
C GLU A 423 -8.57 46.91 15.87
N LYS A 424 -8.61 46.00 14.88
CA LYS A 424 -9.84 45.64 14.16
C LYS A 424 -10.95 45.21 15.12
N PHE A 425 -10.63 44.37 16.11
CA PHE A 425 -11.60 43.94 17.11
C PHE A 425 -12.10 45.09 17.99
N ILE A 426 -11.20 45.96 18.49
CA ILE A 426 -11.57 47.10 19.36
C ILE A 426 -12.44 48.11 18.62
N ASN A 427 -12.11 48.39 17.36
CA ASN A 427 -12.78 49.39 16.52
C ASN A 427 -14.10 48.88 15.93
N SER A 428 -14.43 47.60 16.08
CA SER A 428 -15.70 47.07 15.64
C SER A 428 -16.86 47.64 16.47
N ASN A 429 -17.85 48.21 15.78
CA ASN A 429 -19.07 48.73 16.39
C ASN A 429 -19.98 47.57 16.77
N THR A 430 -19.84 47.11 18.00
CA THR A 430 -20.76 46.16 18.61
C THR A 430 -21.44 46.77 19.81
N ASP A 431 -22.74 46.50 19.96
CA ASP A 431 -23.59 46.97 21.06
C ASP A 431 -23.08 46.46 22.42
N ASN A 432 -22.09 47.15 23.00
CA ASN A 432 -21.44 46.86 24.28
C ASN A 432 -21.03 45.37 24.52
N SER A 433 -20.97 44.56 23.45
CA SER A 433 -20.56 43.16 23.55
C SER A 433 -19.04 43.09 23.65
N PHE A 434 -18.56 42.22 24.53
CA PHE A 434 -17.14 41.93 24.73
C PHE A 434 -16.29 43.08 25.31
N GLU A 435 -16.87 43.98 26.12
CA GLU A 435 -16.14 45.09 26.74
C GLU A 435 -14.89 44.66 27.53
N GLU A 436 -14.99 43.55 28.26
CA GLU A 436 -13.85 43.00 29.02
C GLU A 436 -12.75 42.50 28.08
N GLU A 437 -13.09 41.84 26.98
CA GLU A 437 -12.15 41.42 25.96
C GLU A 437 -11.55 42.59 25.20
N LYS A 438 -12.31 43.67 24.95
CA LYS A 438 -11.77 44.91 24.34
C LYS A 438 -10.75 45.58 25.25
N LYS A 439 -11.00 45.64 26.57
CA LYS A 439 -10.01 46.12 27.56
C LYS A 439 -8.75 45.26 27.55
N LEU A 440 -8.91 43.93 27.50
CA LEU A 440 -7.78 43.01 27.41
C LEU A 440 -6.98 43.18 26.12
N ALA A 441 -7.65 43.33 24.97
CA ALA A 441 -7.00 43.57 23.68
C ALA A 441 -6.17 44.86 23.70
N LYS A 442 -6.70 45.96 24.29
CA LYS A 442 -5.93 47.20 24.51
C LYS A 442 -4.69 46.97 25.36
N SER A 443 -4.84 46.22 26.45
CA SER A 443 -3.70 45.85 27.29
C SER A 443 -2.66 45.03 26.53
N TYR A 444 -3.09 44.10 25.67
CA TYR A 444 -2.19 43.29 24.86
C TYR A 444 -1.42 44.12 23.83
N ILE A 445 -2.08 45.05 23.13
CA ILE A 445 -1.41 45.99 22.22
C ILE A 445 -0.32 46.78 22.96
N ASN A 446 -0.61 47.29 24.16
CA ASN A 446 0.38 48.04 24.94
C ASN A 446 1.58 47.17 25.34
N THR A 447 1.33 45.93 25.77
CA THR A 447 2.40 44.97 26.10
C THR A 447 3.26 44.65 24.88
N ILE A 448 2.64 44.33 23.74
CA ILE A 448 3.35 44.02 22.49
C ILE A 448 4.23 45.21 22.05
N LYS A 449 3.69 46.44 22.07
CA LYS A 449 4.44 47.66 21.74
C LYS A 449 5.65 47.84 22.65
N GLY A 450 5.50 47.57 23.96
CA GLY A 450 6.62 47.57 24.90
C GLY A 450 7.70 46.52 24.58
N GLU A 451 7.29 45.29 24.24
CA GLU A 451 8.22 44.22 23.81
C GLU A 451 8.97 44.57 22.52
N MET A 452 8.29 45.20 21.55
CA MET A 452 8.91 45.63 20.29
C MET A 452 9.96 46.72 20.50
N VAL A 453 9.70 47.70 21.37
CA VAL A 453 10.68 48.75 21.72
C VAL A 453 11.93 48.13 22.34
N ASN A 454 11.76 47.17 23.26
CA ASN A 454 12.88 46.51 23.94
C ASN A 454 13.73 45.61 23.03
N LYS A 455 13.20 45.14 21.89
CA LYS A 455 13.95 44.31 20.93
C LYS A 455 14.75 45.13 19.90
N ASN A 456 14.41 46.41 19.73
CA ASN A 456 15.05 47.31 18.76
C ASN A 456 16.18 48.16 19.39
N VAL A 457 16.48 47.93 20.67
CA VAL A 457 17.62 48.48 21.42
C VAL A 457 18.62 47.34 21.63
#